data_AF-A0A4Q6BKN0-F1
#
_entry.id   AF-A0A4Q6BKN0-F1
#
_cell.length_a   1.000
_cell.length_b   1.000
_cell.length_c   1.000
_cell.angle_alpha   90.00
_cell.angle_beta   90.00
_cell.angle_gamma   90.00
#
_symmetry.space_group_name_H-M   'P 1'
#
loop_
_entity.id
_entity.type
_entity.pdbx_description
1 polymer ?
#
loop_
_entity_poly.entity_id
_entity_poly.type
_entity_poly.pdbx_seq_one_letter_code
_entity_poly.pdbx_strand_id
1 'polypeptide(L)'
;KKIAFAGHDPASAPLDAQLLARFGLDAPLPPAAQASLDADLVQAHCGMLPASAVGPMALAQRARDFTLAKHARSVAKPARGPRSVVIAGAGHARTDRGAPWHVHRAEPALRQLSFAFVETTDSTEKAPPYDAVWFTPVANEDDHCKDFGAPKEPGGA
;
A
#
# COMPACT_ATOMS: atom_id res chain seq x y z
N LYS A 1 -40.72 -3.19 -19.37
CA LYS A 1 -40.83 -3.31 -17.90
C LYS A 1 -39.43 -3.01 -17.34
N LYS A 2 -39.29 -1.93 -16.56
CA LYS A 2 -38.03 -1.53 -15.90
C LYS A 2 -37.58 -2.60 -14.90
N ILE A 3 -36.27 -2.75 -14.74
CA ILE A 3 -35.69 -2.88 -13.40
C ILE A 3 -34.54 -1.87 -13.34
N ALA A 4 -34.78 -0.78 -12.62
CA ALA A 4 -33.77 0.18 -12.22
C ALA A 4 -33.17 -0.34 -10.91
N PHE A 5 -31.86 -0.56 -10.87
CA PHE A 5 -31.16 -0.77 -9.61
C PHE A 5 -30.88 0.60 -8.99
N ALA A 6 -31.86 1.11 -8.24
CA ALA A 6 -31.63 2.16 -7.27
C ALA A 6 -31.10 1.50 -5.99
N GLY A 7 -29.77 1.37 -5.90
CA GLY A 7 -29.06 1.04 -4.68
C GLY A 7 -28.02 2.12 -4.45
N HIS A 8 -28.31 3.07 -3.59
CA HIS A 8 -27.30 4.01 -3.09
C HIS A 8 -26.46 3.25 -2.07
N ASP A 9 -25.39 2.60 -2.54
CA ASP A 9 -24.35 2.08 -1.65
C ASP A 9 -23.54 3.28 -1.13
N PRO A 10 -23.50 3.54 0.19
CA PRO A 10 -22.67 4.62 0.75
C PRO A 10 -21.17 4.43 0.47
N ALA A 11 -20.72 3.24 0.03
CA ALA A 11 -19.36 2.99 -0.45
C ALA A 11 -19.14 3.40 -1.94
N SER A 12 -20.20 3.74 -2.67
CA SER A 12 -20.16 4.15 -4.09
C SER A 12 -20.20 5.66 -4.32
N ALA A 13 -20.34 6.46 -3.26
CA ALA A 13 -20.18 7.91 -3.38
C ALA A 13 -18.74 8.21 -3.84
N PRO A 14 -18.55 9.02 -4.90
CA PRO A 14 -17.21 9.41 -5.32
C PRO A 14 -16.49 10.04 -4.13
N LEU A 15 -15.26 9.58 -3.86
CA LEU A 15 -14.42 10.14 -2.83
C LEU A 15 -14.31 11.66 -3.06
N ASP A 16 -14.62 12.43 -2.01
CA ASP A 16 -14.52 13.88 -2.02
C ASP A 16 -13.14 14.33 -2.54
N ALA A 17 -13.13 15.18 -3.57
CA ALA A 17 -11.91 15.68 -4.21
C ALA A 17 -10.98 16.38 -3.20
N GLN A 18 -11.54 17.08 -2.20
CA GLN A 18 -10.73 17.71 -1.15
C GLN A 18 -10.04 16.66 -0.28
N LEU A 19 -10.71 15.52 -0.04
CA LEU A 19 -10.15 14.43 0.73
C LEU A 19 -9.04 13.71 -0.06
N LEU A 20 -9.25 13.47 -1.35
CA LEU A 20 -8.23 12.93 -2.25
C LEU A 20 -6.98 13.81 -2.26
N ALA A 21 -7.16 15.12 -2.43
CA ALA A 21 -6.10 16.12 -2.38
C ALA A 21 -5.37 16.11 -1.04
N ARG A 22 -6.11 16.17 0.07
CA ARG A 22 -5.52 16.23 1.41
C ARG A 22 -4.57 15.06 1.70
N PHE A 23 -4.91 13.87 1.25
CA PHE A 23 -4.09 12.69 1.47
C PHE A 23 -3.19 12.35 0.27
N GLY A 24 -3.32 13.03 -0.87
CA GLY A 24 -2.41 12.87 -2.01
C GLY A 24 -2.68 11.66 -2.89
N LEU A 25 -3.93 11.21 -2.97
CA LEU A 25 -4.30 10.16 -3.92
C LEU A 25 -4.43 10.71 -5.36
N ASP A 26 -4.72 11.99 -5.49
CA ASP A 26 -4.84 12.75 -6.75
C ASP A 26 -3.50 13.23 -7.34
N ALA A 27 -2.42 13.14 -6.57
CA ALA A 27 -1.07 13.47 -7.00
C ALA A 27 -0.29 12.20 -7.39
N PRO A 28 0.63 12.26 -8.36
CA PRO A 28 1.54 11.15 -8.64
C PRO A 28 2.50 10.91 -7.46
N LEU A 29 2.94 9.67 -7.28
CA LEU A 29 4.05 9.36 -6.38
C LEU A 29 5.36 9.91 -6.94
N PRO A 30 6.37 10.17 -6.09
CA PRO A 30 7.73 10.39 -6.56
C PRO A 30 8.18 9.24 -7.48
N PRO A 31 8.92 9.50 -8.57
CA PRO A 31 9.24 8.48 -9.58
C PRO A 31 9.86 7.21 -9.01
N ALA A 32 10.79 7.33 -8.05
CA ALA A 32 11.41 6.19 -7.39
C ALA A 32 10.41 5.36 -6.56
N ALA A 33 9.46 6.02 -5.90
CA ALA A 33 8.42 5.35 -5.11
C ALA A 33 7.40 4.64 -6.03
N GLN A 34 7.06 5.25 -7.18
CA GLN A 34 6.21 4.61 -8.19
C GLN A 34 6.90 3.38 -8.79
N ALA A 35 8.16 3.51 -9.20
CA ALA A 35 8.93 2.39 -9.75
C ALA A 35 9.07 1.24 -8.74
N SER A 36 9.31 1.56 -7.46
CA SER A 36 9.35 0.54 -6.40
C SER A 36 7.99 -0.12 -6.16
N LEU A 37 6.88 0.63 -6.23
CA LEU A 37 5.54 0.04 -6.14
C LEU A 37 5.26 -0.92 -7.30
N ASP A 38 5.58 -0.51 -8.52
CA ASP A 38 5.33 -1.31 -9.72
C ASP A 38 6.16 -2.61 -9.68
N ALA A 39 7.43 -2.54 -9.28
CA ALA A 39 8.29 -3.70 -9.10
C ALA A 39 7.76 -4.66 -8.02
N ASP A 40 7.40 -4.11 -6.84
CA ASP A 40 6.86 -4.92 -5.74
C ASP A 40 5.55 -5.60 -6.14
N LEU A 41 4.71 -4.95 -6.96
CA LEU A 41 3.47 -5.53 -7.48
C LEU A 41 3.74 -6.69 -8.44
N VAL A 42 4.68 -6.55 -9.37
CA VAL A 42 5.04 -7.64 -10.28
C VAL A 42 5.60 -8.82 -9.49
N GLN A 43 6.51 -8.57 -8.55
CA GLN A 43 7.12 -9.61 -7.71
C GLN A 43 6.08 -10.31 -6.83
N ALA A 44 5.17 -9.57 -6.20
CA ALA A 44 4.10 -10.13 -5.36
C ALA A 44 3.11 -11.01 -6.14
N HIS A 45 3.10 -10.93 -7.46
CA HIS A 45 2.31 -11.77 -8.35
C HIS A 45 3.19 -12.77 -9.12
N CYS A 46 4.34 -13.15 -8.57
CA CYS A 46 5.27 -14.12 -9.15
C CYS A 46 5.73 -13.79 -10.58
N GLY A 47 5.77 -12.50 -10.95
CA GLY A 47 6.08 -12.07 -12.32
C GLY A 47 4.96 -12.30 -13.32
N MET A 48 3.80 -12.79 -12.89
CA MET A 48 2.67 -13.13 -13.75
C MET A 48 1.68 -11.98 -13.93
N LEU A 49 1.92 -10.83 -13.28
CA LEU A 49 1.08 -9.64 -13.44
C LEU A 49 1.25 -9.07 -14.85
N PRO A 50 0.19 -9.03 -15.68
CA PRO A 50 0.29 -8.44 -17.01
C PRO A 50 0.68 -6.97 -16.92
N ALA A 51 1.53 -6.49 -17.84
CA ALA A 51 2.00 -5.10 -17.85
C ALA A 51 0.84 -4.07 -17.83
N SER A 52 -0.26 -4.38 -18.53
CA SER A 52 -1.47 -3.54 -18.54
C SER A 52 -2.19 -3.45 -17.19
N ALA A 53 -1.97 -4.42 -16.29
CA ALA A 53 -2.59 -4.48 -14.97
C ALA A 53 -1.77 -3.76 -13.88
N VAL A 54 -0.49 -3.45 -14.13
CA VAL A 54 0.41 -2.80 -13.15
C VAL A 54 -0.15 -1.44 -12.71
N GLY A 55 -0.47 -0.55 -13.66
CA GLY A 55 -1.01 0.78 -13.37
C GLY A 55 -2.32 0.74 -12.57
N PRO A 56 -3.35 0.00 -13.02
CA PRO A 56 -4.59 -0.17 -12.26
C PRO A 56 -4.38 -0.75 -10.85
N MET A 57 -3.49 -1.74 -10.70
CA MET A 57 -3.18 -2.34 -9.40
C MET A 57 -2.44 -1.37 -8.47
N ALA A 58 -1.51 -0.58 -9.01
CA ALA A 58 -0.83 0.48 -8.28
C ALA A 58 -1.82 1.54 -7.77
N LEU A 59 -2.77 1.96 -8.60
CA LEU A 59 -3.83 2.86 -8.17
C LEU A 59 -4.69 2.25 -7.05
N ALA A 60 -5.07 0.97 -7.17
CA ALA A 60 -5.82 0.27 -6.15
C ALA A 60 -5.05 0.15 -4.83
N GLN A 61 -3.74 -0.12 -4.88
CA GLN A 61 -2.90 -0.18 -3.70
C GLN A 61 -2.82 1.18 -2.99
N ARG A 62 -2.58 2.25 -3.75
CA ARG A 62 -2.58 3.63 -3.21
C ARG A 62 -3.93 4.03 -2.61
N ALA A 63 -5.04 3.59 -3.21
CA ALA A 63 -6.37 3.85 -2.67
C ALA A 63 -6.61 3.10 -1.33
N ARG A 64 -6.07 1.89 -1.18
CA ARG A 64 -6.07 1.15 0.09
C ARG A 64 -5.22 1.86 1.15
N ASP A 65 -4.03 2.31 0.79
CA ASP A 65 -3.13 3.05 1.68
C ASP A 65 -3.73 4.36 2.17
N PHE A 66 -4.36 5.12 1.26
CA PHE A 66 -5.17 6.28 1.57
C PHE A 66 -6.26 5.95 2.61
N THR A 67 -6.97 4.83 2.42
CA THR A 67 -8.07 4.44 3.30
C THR A 67 -7.55 4.07 4.70
N LEU A 68 -6.46 3.30 4.78
CA LEU A 68 -5.78 2.98 6.04
C LEU A 68 -5.34 4.27 6.76
N ALA A 69 -4.71 5.20 6.06
CA ALA A 69 -4.26 6.48 6.60
C ALA A 69 -5.42 7.33 7.13
N LYS A 70 -6.52 7.41 6.36
CA LYS A 70 -7.75 8.12 6.76
C LYS A 70 -8.30 7.57 8.07
N HIS A 71 -8.42 6.24 8.18
CA HIS A 71 -8.95 5.59 9.37
C HIS A 71 -8.01 5.75 10.57
N ALA A 72 -6.72 5.49 10.41
CA ALA A 72 -5.72 5.65 11.46
C ALA A 72 -5.76 7.08 12.06
N ARG A 73 -5.73 8.10 11.18
CA ARG A 73 -5.87 9.50 11.59
C ARG A 73 -7.19 9.78 12.31
N SER A 74 -8.31 9.23 11.85
CA SER A 74 -9.62 9.46 12.46
C SER A 74 -9.71 8.94 13.89
N VAL A 75 -9.02 7.84 14.19
CA VAL A 75 -8.94 7.22 15.51
C VAL A 75 -7.95 7.94 16.41
N ALA A 76 -6.80 8.37 15.88
CA ALA A 76 -5.77 9.09 16.63
C ALA A 76 -6.15 10.51 17.08
N LYS A 77 -7.34 11.01 16.68
CA LYS A 77 -7.82 12.31 17.14
C LYS A 77 -8.17 12.28 18.63
N PRO A 78 -7.87 13.36 19.39
CA PRO A 78 -7.98 13.40 20.86
C PRO A 78 -9.32 12.94 21.43
N ALA A 79 -10.42 13.12 20.68
CA ALA A 79 -11.77 12.77 21.11
C ALA A 79 -12.07 11.25 21.16
N ARG A 80 -11.21 10.38 20.59
CA ARG A 80 -11.50 8.93 20.44
C ARG A 80 -10.46 7.99 21.07
N GLY A 81 -9.39 8.53 21.65
CA GLY A 81 -8.30 7.77 22.28
C GLY A 81 -6.92 8.27 21.80
N PRO A 82 -5.85 8.14 22.59
CA PRO A 82 -4.59 8.82 22.29
C PRO A 82 -3.74 8.16 21.19
N ARG A 83 -4.09 6.95 20.72
CA ARG A 83 -3.21 6.13 19.86
C ARG A 83 -4.02 5.21 18.92
N SER A 84 -3.63 5.16 17.64
CA SER A 84 -4.09 4.17 16.67
C SER A 84 -2.97 3.20 16.34
N VAL A 85 -3.26 1.90 16.24
CA VAL A 85 -2.33 0.89 15.73
C VAL A 85 -2.92 0.31 14.45
N VAL A 86 -2.11 0.25 13.39
CA VAL A 86 -2.49 -0.35 12.11
C VAL A 86 -1.58 -1.55 11.88
N ILE A 87 -2.18 -2.72 11.68
CA ILE A 87 -1.48 -3.94 11.26
C ILE A 87 -1.84 -4.15 9.79
N ALA A 88 -0.84 -4.15 8.91
CA ALA A 88 -1.01 -4.26 7.47
C ALA A 88 0.20 -4.99 6.85
N GLY A 89 0.07 -5.40 5.58
CA GLY A 89 1.20 -5.96 4.83
C GLY A 89 2.33 -4.95 4.67
N ALA A 90 3.57 -5.44 4.54
CA ALA A 90 4.79 -4.62 4.53
C ALA A 90 4.73 -3.44 3.55
N GLY A 91 4.30 -3.67 2.31
CA GLY A 91 4.16 -2.61 1.29
C GLY A 91 3.23 -1.46 1.71
N HIS A 92 2.19 -1.74 2.51
CA HIS A 92 1.25 -0.74 3.02
C HIS A 92 1.81 0.09 4.19
N ALA A 93 2.84 -0.43 4.89
CA ALA A 93 3.47 0.24 6.01
C ALA A 93 4.68 1.09 5.61
N ARG A 94 5.13 1.07 4.35
CA ARG A 94 6.30 1.83 3.92
C ARG A 94 6.13 3.35 4.07
N THR A 95 7.16 4.05 4.55
CA THR A 95 7.12 5.50 4.81
C THR A 95 7.23 6.35 3.55
N ASP A 96 7.74 5.79 2.45
CA ASP A 96 7.96 6.49 1.19
C ASP A 96 6.74 6.48 0.25
N ARG A 97 5.81 5.52 0.41
CA ARG A 97 4.67 5.34 -0.49
C ARG A 97 3.40 4.69 0.10
N GLY A 98 3.48 4.12 1.31
CA GLY A 98 2.36 3.42 1.95
C GLY A 98 1.47 4.36 2.79
N ALA A 99 0.67 3.80 3.70
CA ALA A 99 -0.23 4.55 4.56
C ALA A 99 0.47 5.67 5.38
N PRO A 100 1.67 5.48 5.96
CA PRO A 100 2.35 6.56 6.69
C PRO A 100 2.70 7.77 5.83
N TRP A 101 2.96 7.58 4.53
CA TRP A 101 3.18 8.68 3.58
C TRP A 101 1.93 9.56 3.47
N HIS A 102 0.76 8.94 3.33
CA HIS A 102 -0.53 9.63 3.27
C HIS A 102 -0.88 10.33 4.58
N VAL A 103 -0.56 9.73 5.73
CA VAL A 103 -0.75 10.36 7.05
C VAL A 103 0.12 11.61 7.17
N HIS A 104 1.41 11.51 6.85
CA HIS A 104 2.34 12.63 6.94
C HIS A 104 1.89 13.81 6.07
N ARG A 105 1.42 13.53 4.85
CA ARG A 105 0.89 14.56 3.96
C ARG A 105 -0.38 15.23 4.52
N ALA A 106 -1.30 14.46 5.11
CA ALA A 106 -2.58 14.96 5.58
C ALA A 106 -2.53 15.65 6.96
N GLU A 107 -1.54 15.31 7.78
CA GLU A 107 -1.35 15.79 9.15
C GLU A 107 0.15 15.69 9.57
N PRO A 108 1.04 16.58 9.08
CA PRO A 108 2.49 16.48 9.34
C PRO A 108 2.88 16.52 10.82
N ALA A 109 2.04 17.12 11.66
CA ALA A 109 2.24 17.21 13.11
C ALA A 109 1.85 15.93 13.86
N LEU A 110 1.15 14.97 13.22
CA LEU A 110 0.79 13.72 13.85
C LEU A 110 2.04 12.84 14.01
N ARG A 111 2.37 12.51 15.25
CA ARG A 111 3.46 11.57 15.53
C ARG A 111 3.05 10.17 15.07
N GLN A 112 3.88 9.57 14.24
CA GLN A 112 3.72 8.20 13.76
C GLN A 112 5.05 7.45 13.83
N LEU A 113 4.98 6.12 13.86
CA LEU A 113 6.13 5.22 13.79
C LEU A 113 5.70 4.05 12.90
N SER A 114 6.43 3.82 11.82
CA SER A 114 6.32 2.62 11.00
C SER A 114 7.40 1.61 11.38
N PHE A 115 6.96 0.40 11.71
CA PHE A 115 7.80 -0.69 12.19
C PHE A 115 7.56 -1.92 11.31
N ALA A 116 8.62 -2.54 10.81
CA ALA A 116 8.54 -3.74 10.00
C ALA A 116 9.38 -4.90 10.55
N PHE A 117 8.86 -6.12 10.38
CA PHE A 117 9.67 -7.34 10.46
C PHE A 117 10.13 -7.68 9.05
N VAL A 118 11.42 -7.94 8.87
CA VAL A 118 12.02 -8.29 7.58
C VAL A 118 12.80 -9.59 7.75
N GLU A 119 12.40 -10.60 6.99
CA GLU A 119 13.14 -11.86 6.94
C GLU A 119 14.42 -11.66 6.12
N THR A 120 15.55 -12.12 6.62
CA THR A 120 16.82 -12.05 5.91
C THR A 120 17.76 -13.21 6.26
N THR A 121 18.56 -13.62 5.29
CA THR A 121 19.73 -14.49 5.49
C THR A 121 21.03 -13.71 5.57
N ASP A 122 20.99 -12.40 5.31
CA ASP A 122 22.15 -11.50 5.23
C ASP A 122 21.96 -10.30 6.17
N SER A 123 22.76 -10.24 7.23
CA SER A 123 22.71 -9.14 8.19
C SER A 123 23.21 -7.80 7.64
N THR A 124 23.73 -7.77 6.41
CA THR A 124 24.19 -6.56 5.72
C THR A 124 23.13 -5.95 4.80
N GLU A 125 21.96 -6.57 4.68
CA GLU A 125 20.87 -6.10 3.83
C GLU A 125 20.40 -4.69 4.24
N LYS A 126 20.21 -3.83 3.23
CA LYS A 126 19.76 -2.46 3.47
C LYS A 126 18.28 -2.46 3.88
N ALA A 127 18.00 -1.86 5.04
CA ALA A 127 16.65 -1.69 5.53
C ALA A 127 15.76 -0.95 4.49
N PRO A 128 14.58 -1.51 4.14
CA PRO A 128 13.57 -0.81 3.36
C PRO A 128 13.01 0.43 4.12
N PRO A 129 12.27 1.34 3.45
CA PRO A 129 11.82 2.60 4.04
C PRO A 129 10.77 2.40 5.15
N TYR A 130 11.25 2.27 6.38
CA TYR A 130 10.52 2.24 7.64
C TYR A 130 11.26 3.08 8.69
N ASP A 131 10.58 3.46 9.77
CA ASP A 131 11.24 4.17 10.88
C ASP A 131 12.08 3.21 11.75
N ALA A 132 11.66 1.95 11.84
CA ALA A 132 12.39 0.87 12.48
C ALA A 132 12.16 -0.47 11.77
N VAL A 133 13.20 -1.30 11.71
CA VAL A 133 13.16 -2.64 11.13
C VAL A 133 13.72 -3.63 12.13
N TRP A 134 13.03 -4.76 12.29
CA TRP A 134 13.50 -5.91 13.02
C TRP A 134 13.77 -7.04 12.03
N PHE A 135 15.05 -7.38 11.85
CA PHE A 135 15.45 -8.50 11.01
C PHE A 135 15.22 -9.83 11.72
N THR A 136 14.62 -10.79 11.03
CA THR A 136 14.36 -12.15 11.53
C THR A 136 14.97 -13.18 10.59
N PRO A 137 15.31 -14.39 11.08
CA PRO A 137 15.54 -15.52 10.18
C PRO A 137 14.31 -15.77 9.30
N VAL A 138 14.52 -16.36 8.13
CA VAL A 138 13.45 -16.82 7.24
C VAL A 138 12.57 -17.81 7.99
N ALA A 139 11.25 -17.57 8.00
CA ALA A 139 10.30 -18.40 8.75
C ALA A 139 9.70 -19.51 7.89
N ASN A 140 9.55 -19.28 6.58
CA ASN A 140 9.07 -20.26 5.62
C ASN A 140 9.93 -20.24 4.34
N GLU A 141 10.49 -21.40 3.98
CA GLU A 141 11.28 -21.58 2.75
C GLU A 141 10.44 -22.13 1.58
N ASP A 142 9.13 -22.31 1.76
CA ASP A 142 8.22 -22.73 0.70
C ASP A 142 8.23 -21.73 -0.45
N ASP A 143 8.55 -22.21 -1.66
CA ASP A 143 8.33 -21.42 -2.87
C ASP A 143 6.83 -21.31 -3.17
N HIS A 144 6.24 -20.18 -2.80
CA HIS A 144 4.84 -19.85 -3.09
C HIS A 144 4.56 -19.58 -4.58
N CYS A 145 5.60 -19.44 -5.40
CA CYS A 145 5.50 -19.23 -6.84
C CYS A 145 5.62 -20.53 -7.66
N LYS A 146 5.99 -21.66 -7.05
CA LYS A 146 6.33 -22.92 -7.75
C LYS A 146 5.26 -23.46 -8.69
N ASP A 147 3.98 -23.20 -8.39
CA ASP A 147 2.84 -23.71 -9.18
C ASP A 147 2.40 -22.71 -10.27
N PHE A 148 3.02 -21.53 -10.34
CA PHE A 148 2.77 -20.54 -11.38
C PHE A 148 3.74 -20.76 -12.55
N GLY A 149 3.25 -20.59 -13.78
CA GLY A 149 4.06 -20.71 -14.99
C GLY A 149 5.16 -19.64 -15.08
N ALA A 150 6.02 -19.73 -16.10
CA ALA A 150 7.06 -18.73 -16.33
C ALA A 150 6.46 -17.32 -16.57
N PRO A 151 7.12 -16.25 -16.09
CA PRO A 151 6.70 -14.87 -16.31
C PRO A 151 6.41 -14.62 -17.79
N LYS A 152 5.24 -14.06 -18.11
CA LYS A 152 4.96 -13.64 -19.49
C LYS A 152 5.79 -12.38 -19.78
N GLU A 153 6.67 -12.47 -20.78
CA GLU A 153 7.40 -11.33 -21.34
C GLU A 153 6.45 -10.14 -21.57
N PRO A 154 6.86 -8.89 -21.25
CA PRO A 154 6.06 -7.72 -21.51
C PRO A 154 5.91 -7.50 -23.02
N GLY A 155 4.82 -8.01 -23.60
CA GLY A 155 4.53 -7.90 -25.04
C GLY A 155 3.95 -9.14 -25.72
N GLY A 156 3.75 -10.24 -25.00
CA GLY A 156 3.04 -11.41 -25.56
C GLY A 156 1.53 -11.14 -25.69
N ALA A 157 1.08 -10.98 -26.93
CA ALA A 157 -0.33 -10.81 -27.33
C ALA A 157 -1.25 -11.94 -26.82
#